data_AF-A0A1Z9XLB1-F1
#
_entry.id   AF-A0A1Z9XLB1-F1
#
_cell.length_a   1.000
_cell.length_b   1.000
_cell.length_c   1.000
_cell.angle_alpha   90.00
_cell.angle_beta   90.00
_cell.angle_gamma   90.00
#
_symmetry.space_group_name_H-M   'P 1'
#
loop_
_entity.id
_entity.type
_entity.pdbx_description
1 polymer ?
#
loop_
_entity_poly.entity_id
_entity_poly.type
_entity_poly.pdbx_seq_one_letter_code
_entity_poly.pdbx_strand_id
1 'polypeptide(L)'
;MNNSELRPFLPAFAEIKHRLCGIEVECEPLGLSFEKDVQTEEDMLLTLISQKAFAFDVTNEYGAVWDVRLEPFSKFKARSTKITFPFTGYNPDKRQQISNWEGDVFTSITRH
;
A
#
# COMPACT_ATOMS: atom_id res chain seq x y z
N MET A 1 16.96 18.39 -1.72
CA MET A 1 17.09 17.41 -0.62
C MET A 1 17.85 16.20 -1.14
N ASN A 2 19.10 16.02 -0.71
CA ASN A 2 19.82 14.75 -0.90
C ASN A 2 19.62 13.92 0.37
N ASN A 3 18.45 13.29 0.52
CA ASN A 3 18.15 12.45 1.67
C ASN A 3 18.84 11.09 1.51
N SER A 4 20.14 11.04 1.82
CA SER A 4 20.91 9.79 1.93
C SER A 4 20.32 8.82 2.97
N GLU A 5 19.57 9.35 3.93
CA GLU A 5 18.86 8.62 4.98
C GLU A 5 17.72 7.76 4.41
N LEU A 6 17.12 8.13 3.27
CA LEU A 6 16.02 7.35 2.66
C LEU A 6 16.50 6.12 1.86
N ARG A 7 17.80 5.97 1.62
CA ARG A 7 18.36 4.90 0.77
C ARG A 7 18.02 3.47 1.23
N PRO A 8 18.02 3.13 2.54
CA PRO A 8 17.67 1.80 2.99
C PRO A 8 16.20 1.42 2.76
N PHE A 9 15.31 2.40 2.51
CA PHE A 9 13.86 2.21 2.40
C PHE A 9 13.35 2.24 0.96
N LEU A 10 14.19 2.64 0.01
CA LEU A 10 13.90 2.53 -1.42
C LEU A 10 13.45 1.12 -1.84
N PRO A 11 14.01 0.01 -1.31
CA PRO A 11 13.54 -1.33 -1.65
C PRO A 11 12.10 -1.61 -1.18
N ALA A 12 11.76 -1.24 0.07
CA ALA A 12 10.42 -1.43 0.61
C ALA A 12 9.39 -0.57 -0.12
N PHE A 13 9.76 0.68 -0.42
CA PHE A 13 8.97 1.59 -1.23
C PHE A 13 8.72 1.05 -2.64
N ALA A 14 9.78 0.58 -3.31
CA ALA A 14 9.68 0.02 -4.65
C ALA A 14 8.79 -1.22 -4.68
N GLU A 15 8.89 -2.08 -3.66
CA GLU A 15 8.06 -3.28 -3.52
C GLU A 15 6.57 -2.92 -3.35
N ILE A 16 6.25 -1.97 -2.46
CA ILE A 16 4.87 -1.52 -2.24
C ILE A 16 4.29 -0.91 -3.52
N LYS A 17 5.04 -0.03 -4.19
CA LYS A 17 4.64 0.56 -5.46
C LYS A 17 4.42 -0.50 -6.55
N HIS A 18 5.32 -1.49 -6.62
CA HIS A 18 5.20 -2.59 -7.57
C HIS A 18 3.91 -3.40 -7.34
N ARG A 19 3.53 -3.66 -6.08
CA ARG A 19 2.30 -4.38 -5.75
C ARG A 19 1.02 -3.63 -6.11
N LEU A 20 1.08 -2.29 -6.15
CA LEU A 20 -0.07 -1.41 -6.42
C LEU A 20 -0.25 -1.03 -7.89
N CYS A 21 0.77 -1.17 -8.72
CA CYS A 21 0.82 -0.61 -10.08
C CYS A 21 -0.43 -0.91 -10.94
N GLY A 22 -1.08 -2.06 -10.76
CA GLY A 22 -2.29 -2.38 -11.53
C GLY A 22 -3.59 -1.73 -11.03
N ILE A 23 -3.65 -1.21 -9.79
CA ILE A 23 -4.83 -0.50 -9.26
C ILE A 23 -4.96 0.87 -9.90
N GLU A 24 -3.84 1.55 -10.14
CA GLU A 24 -3.78 2.86 -10.79
C GLU A 24 -4.41 2.87 -12.20
N VAL A 25 -4.43 1.70 -12.86
CA VAL A 25 -5.03 1.53 -14.20
C VAL A 25 -6.53 1.26 -14.13
N GLU A 26 -7.00 0.59 -13.08
CA GLU A 26 -8.40 0.18 -12.91
C GLU A 26 -9.25 1.20 -12.14
N CYS A 27 -8.61 2.11 -11.40
CA CYS A 27 -9.24 3.15 -10.60
C CYS A 27 -8.63 4.52 -10.98
N GLU A 28 -9.02 5.60 -10.28
CA GLU A 28 -8.32 6.87 -10.43
C GLU A 28 -6.82 6.72 -10.15
N PRO A 29 -5.96 7.48 -10.85
CA PRO A 29 -4.53 7.46 -10.58
C PRO A 29 -4.32 7.78 -9.11
N LEU A 30 -3.75 6.83 -8.39
CA LEU A 30 -3.30 7.03 -7.01
C LEU A 30 -2.11 7.96 -7.09
N GLY A 31 -2.38 9.26 -7.17
CA GLY A 31 -1.36 10.28 -7.04
C GLY A 31 -0.74 10.09 -5.66
N LEU A 32 0.43 9.47 -5.61
CA LEU A 32 1.29 9.44 -4.44
C LEU A 32 1.74 10.88 -4.18
N SER A 33 0.84 11.64 -3.59
CA SER A 33 1.02 13.02 -3.19
C SER A 33 1.53 13.02 -1.76
N PHE A 34 2.80 13.34 -1.58
CA PHE A 34 3.33 13.70 -0.29
C PHE A 34 2.90 15.15 -0.01
N GLU A 35 1.65 15.35 0.41
CA GLU A 35 1.12 16.69 0.76
C GLU A 35 1.85 17.31 1.95
N LYS A 36 2.56 16.50 2.74
CA LYS A 36 3.36 16.92 3.89
C LYS A 36 4.85 16.77 3.61
N ASP A 37 5.61 17.69 4.22
CA ASP A 37 7.06 17.64 4.29
C ASP A 37 7.46 16.41 5.13
N VAL A 38 7.70 15.27 4.46
CA VAL A 38 8.09 14.01 5.10
C VAL A 38 9.50 14.16 5.66
N GLN A 39 9.63 14.16 6.98
CA GLN A 39 10.91 14.37 7.66
C GLN A 39 11.60 13.04 8.04
N THR A 40 10.84 11.96 8.23
CA THR A 40 11.37 10.67 8.66
C THR A 40 10.88 9.51 7.80
N GLU A 41 11.53 8.35 7.95
CA GLU A 41 11.19 7.10 7.27
C GLU A 41 9.81 6.58 7.67
N GLU A 42 9.50 6.69 8.97
CA GLU A 42 8.20 6.36 9.54
C GLU A 42 7.11 7.25 8.93
N ASP A 43 7.36 8.56 8.83
CA ASP A 43 6.43 9.50 8.19
C ASP A 43 6.17 9.16 6.72
N MET A 44 7.20 8.71 5.98
CA MET A 44 7.07 8.38 4.56
C MET A 44 6.13 7.20 4.38
N LEU A 45 6.35 6.14 5.15
CA LEU A 45 5.54 4.94 5.06
C LEU A 45 4.12 5.18 5.57
N LEU A 46 3.96 5.84 6.71
CA LEU A 46 2.64 6.23 7.22
C LEU A 46 1.87 7.07 6.18
N THR A 47 2.57 7.97 5.47
CA THR A 47 1.96 8.75 4.37
C THR A 47 1.53 7.86 3.21
N LEU A 48 2.32 6.84 2.85
CA LEU A 48 1.98 5.89 1.79
C LEU A 48 0.77 5.05 2.14
N ILE A 49 0.73 4.43 3.30
CA ILE A 49 -0.39 3.57 3.68
C ILE A 49 -1.63 4.32 4.12
N SER A 50 -1.51 5.63 4.35
CA SER A 50 -2.65 6.52 4.49
C SER A 50 -3.37 6.78 3.17
N GLN A 51 -2.75 6.46 2.03
CA GLN A 51 -3.35 6.70 0.72
C GLN A 51 -4.61 5.85 0.56
N LYS A 52 -5.60 6.44 -0.12
CA LYS A 52 -6.91 5.81 -0.34
C LYS A 52 -6.78 4.39 -0.92
N ALA A 53 -5.81 4.17 -1.81
CA ALA A 53 -5.44 2.86 -2.37
C ALA A 53 -5.46 1.69 -1.38
N PHE A 54 -4.84 1.91 -0.23
CA PHE A 54 -4.66 0.90 0.81
C PHE A 54 -5.90 0.73 1.68
N ALA A 55 -6.74 1.76 1.72
CA ALA A 55 -7.98 1.77 2.47
C ALA A 55 -9.15 1.13 1.71
N PHE A 56 -9.03 0.83 0.40
CA PHE A 56 -10.06 0.12 -0.35
C PHE A 56 -10.01 -1.40 -0.12
N ASP A 57 -11.18 -2.01 0.02
CA ASP A 57 -11.34 -3.45 -0.15
C ASP A 57 -11.57 -3.81 -1.60
N VAL A 58 -10.55 -4.32 -2.26
CA VAL A 58 -10.73 -4.86 -3.60
C VAL A 58 -11.22 -6.30 -3.47
N THR A 59 -12.39 -6.58 -4.04
CA THR A 59 -13.00 -7.92 -4.02
C THR A 59 -13.23 -8.45 -5.42
N ASN A 60 -13.18 -9.77 -5.59
CA ASN A 60 -13.52 -10.42 -6.85
C ASN A 60 -14.92 -11.06 -6.84
N GLU A 61 -15.30 -11.72 -7.93
CA GLU A 61 -16.61 -12.38 -8.08
C GLU A 61 -16.89 -13.49 -7.04
N TYR A 62 -15.85 -14.03 -6.40
CA TYR A 62 -15.95 -15.07 -5.38
C TYR A 62 -15.97 -14.50 -3.96
N GLY A 63 -15.95 -13.17 -3.79
CA GLY A 63 -15.84 -12.51 -2.49
C GLY A 63 -14.43 -12.58 -1.88
N ALA A 64 -13.41 -13.01 -2.64
CA ALA A 64 -12.03 -12.97 -2.16
C ALA A 64 -11.57 -11.52 -2.07
N VAL A 65 -10.97 -11.15 -0.94
CA VAL A 65 -10.40 -9.81 -0.71
C VAL A 65 -8.93 -9.81 -1.09
N TRP A 66 -8.50 -8.83 -1.87
CA TRP A 66 -7.09 -8.63 -2.18
C TRP A 66 -6.35 -7.97 -0.99
N ASP A 67 -5.22 -8.57 -0.64
CA ASP A 67 -4.30 -8.08 0.38
C ASP A 67 -2.94 -7.75 -0.25
N VAL A 68 -2.58 -6.47 -0.19
CA VAL A 68 -1.30 -5.94 -0.70
C VAL A 68 -0.09 -6.58 -0.02
N ARG A 69 -0.24 -7.13 1.18
CA ARG A 69 0.83 -7.82 1.92
C ARG A 69 1.12 -9.21 1.36
N LEU A 70 0.17 -9.82 0.66
CA LEU A 70 0.28 -11.20 0.18
C LEU A 70 0.67 -11.31 -1.29
N GLU A 71 0.14 -10.44 -2.16
CA GLU A 71 0.46 -10.51 -3.59
C GLU A 71 0.26 -9.17 -4.34
N PRO A 72 0.92 -8.99 -5.50
CA PRO A 72 0.62 -7.88 -6.41
C PRO A 72 -0.82 -7.91 -6.93
N PHE A 73 -1.42 -6.73 -7.11
CA PHE A 73 -2.77 -6.62 -7.65
C PHE A 73 -2.93 -7.28 -9.04
N SER A 74 -1.89 -7.22 -9.89
CA SER A 74 -1.90 -7.86 -11.21
C SER A 74 -2.12 -9.37 -11.15
N LYS A 75 -1.57 -10.04 -10.13
CA LYS A 75 -1.78 -11.48 -9.90
C LYS A 75 -3.20 -11.78 -9.44
N PHE A 76 -3.70 -10.99 -8.50
CA PHE A 76 -5.09 -11.10 -8.04
C PHE A 76 -6.08 -10.88 -9.21
N LYS A 77 -5.79 -9.90 -10.06
CA LYS A 77 -6.59 -9.62 -11.27
C LYS A 77 -6.55 -10.73 -12.29
N ALA A 78 -5.38 -11.30 -12.58
CA ALA A 78 -5.24 -12.35 -13.59
C ALA A 78 -6.10 -13.60 -13.30
N ARG A 79 -6.41 -13.87 -12.03
CA ARG A 79 -7.29 -14.99 -11.62
C ARG A 79 -8.72 -14.59 -11.29
N SER A 80 -9.10 -13.34 -11.55
CA SER A 80 -10.44 -12.80 -11.27
C SER A 80 -11.13 -12.45 -12.58
N THR A 81 -12.38 -12.88 -12.72
CA THR A 81 -13.23 -12.54 -13.88
C THR A 81 -13.80 -11.15 -13.76
N LYS A 82 -14.10 -10.71 -12.52
CA LYS A 82 -14.60 -9.38 -12.22
C LYS A 82 -13.98 -8.87 -10.93
N ILE A 83 -13.57 -7.60 -10.95
CA ILE A 83 -13.09 -6.89 -9.77
C ILE A 83 -14.08 -5.81 -9.39
N THR A 84 -14.35 -5.66 -8.10
CA THR A 84 -15.20 -4.61 -7.55
C THR A 84 -14.41 -3.78 -6.56
N PHE A 85 -14.49 -2.46 -6.74
CA PHE A 85 -14.00 -1.45 -5.80
C PHE A 85 -15.23 -0.83 -5.12
N PRO A 86 -15.48 -1.10 -3.82
CA PRO A 86 -16.64 -0.58 -3.13
C PRO A 86 -16.56 0.96 -3.03
N PHE A 87 -17.70 1.62 -3.21
CA PHE A 87 -17.84 3.07 -3.16
C PHE A 87 -17.45 3.68 -1.81
N THR A 88 -17.56 2.90 -0.72
CA THR A 88 -17.04 3.25 0.61
C THR A 88 -15.55 2.95 0.66
N GLY A 89 -14.76 3.87 0.12
CA GLY A 89 -13.32 3.69 -0.11
C GLY A 89 -12.42 3.68 1.12
N TYR A 90 -12.99 3.72 2.31
CA TYR A 90 -12.25 3.77 3.56
C TYR A 90 -12.64 2.59 4.45
N ASN A 91 -11.80 1.56 4.47
CA ASN A 91 -11.79 0.51 5.48
C ASN A 91 -10.76 0.88 6.58
N PRO A 92 -11.20 1.40 7.74
CA PRO A 92 -10.30 1.76 8.84
C PRO A 92 -9.55 0.56 9.42
N ASP A 93 -10.18 -0.62 9.46
CA ASP A 93 -9.58 -1.84 10.02
C ASP A 93 -8.44 -2.33 9.13
N LYS A 94 -8.61 -2.30 7.81
CA LYS A 94 -7.56 -2.64 6.85
C LYS A 94 -6.38 -1.69 6.95
N ARG A 95 -6.66 -0.39 7.07
CA ARG A 95 -5.61 0.61 7.29
C ARG A 95 -4.85 0.33 8.59
N GLN A 96 -5.55 0.03 9.69
CA GLN A 96 -4.93 -0.31 10.97
C GLN A 96 -4.09 -1.61 10.88
N GLN A 97 -4.56 -2.63 10.17
CA GLN A 97 -3.82 -3.88 9.97
C GLN A 97 -2.54 -3.67 9.16
N ILE A 98 -2.59 -2.78 8.16
CA ILE A 98 -1.41 -2.40 7.40
C ILE A 98 -0.46 -1.64 8.33
N SER A 99 -0.92 -0.64 9.09
CA SER A 99 -0.09 0.09 10.06
C SER A 99 0.58 -0.83 11.10
N ASN A 100 -0.11 -1.87 11.57
CA ASN A 100 0.49 -2.84 12.51
C ASN A 100 1.59 -3.67 11.84
N TRP A 101 1.36 -4.13 10.60
CA TRP A 101 2.35 -4.85 9.82
C TRP A 101 3.62 -4.02 9.58
N GLU A 102 3.47 -2.71 9.44
CA GLU A 102 4.61 -1.80 9.37
C GLU A 102 5.42 -1.81 10.66
N GLY A 103 4.79 -1.58 11.81
CA GLY A 103 5.47 -1.59 13.11
C GLY A 103 6.30 -2.86 13.34
N ASP A 104 5.78 -4.02 12.93
CA ASP A 104 6.49 -5.30 12.99
C ASP A 104 7.71 -5.34 12.04
N VAL A 105 7.56 -4.84 10.80
CA VAL A 105 8.65 -4.74 9.84
C VAL A 105 9.75 -3.79 10.36
N PHE A 106 9.41 -2.62 10.90
CA PHE A 106 10.44 -1.69 11.42
C PHE A 106 11.16 -2.24 12.64
N THR A 107 10.44 -2.77 13.62
CA THR A 107 11.06 -3.36 14.82
C THR A 107 11.96 -4.55 14.50
N SER A 108 11.67 -5.29 13.42
CA SER A 108 12.56 -6.35 12.92
C SER A 108 13.85 -5.80 12.30
N ILE A 109 13.78 -4.65 11.61
CA ILE A 109 14.92 -4.01 10.94
C ILE A 109 15.83 -3.29 11.96
N THR A 110 15.28 -2.68 13.00
CA THR A 110 16.08 -1.95 14.03
C THR A 110 16.80 -2.88 15.02
N ARG A 111 16.47 -4.18 15.04
CA ARG A 111 17.08 -5.17 15.96
C ARG A 111 18.32 -5.86 15.39
N HIS A 112 18.79 -5.48 14.20
CA HIS A 112 19.98 -6.06 13.57
C HIS A 112 21.18 -5.12 13.55
#